data_AF-A0A124DXX4-F1
#
_entry.id   AF-A0A124DXX4-F1
#
_cell.length_a   1.000
_cell.length_b   1.000
_cell.length_c   1.000
_cell.angle_alpha   90.00
_cell.angle_beta   90.00
_cell.angle_gamma   90.00
#
_symmetry.space_group_name_H-M   'P 1'
#
loop_
_entity.id
_entity.type
_entity.pdbx_description
1 polymer ?
#
loop_
_entity_poly.entity_id
_entity_poly.type
_entity_poly.pdbx_seq_one_letter_code
_entity_poly.pdbx_strand_id
1 'polypeptide(L)'
;MIRSSAIKPGKTFIGRSGLMRRVNQFRICGANGYGWVGDVFYTPVDRNGKEGKEKSCYSGDFAKWAVEELNPQEPLEKGDRVVMHTCYEARKEKYKDKVWTVTSNPWDLCGSEVVNLEGFNGGFATEYLKKVEV
;
A
#
# COMPACT_ATOMS: atom_id res chain seq x y z
N MET A 1 -0.13 -12.89 -3.56
CA MET A 1 -0.69 -13.27 -2.24
C MET A 1 -0.06 -12.33 -1.22
N ILE A 2 -0.80 -11.32 -0.74
CA ILE A 2 -0.33 -10.51 0.40
C ILE A 2 -0.25 -11.48 1.57
N ARG A 3 0.97 -11.71 2.09
CA ARG A 3 1.15 -12.55 3.27
C ARG A 3 0.49 -11.82 4.44
N SER A 4 -0.30 -12.53 5.24
CA SER A 4 -0.99 -12.00 6.44
C SER A 4 -0.05 -11.25 7.41
N SER A 5 1.27 -11.44 7.28
CA SER A 5 2.33 -10.77 8.00
C SER A 5 2.48 -9.26 7.71
N ALA A 6 1.84 -8.72 6.68
CA ALA A 6 1.89 -7.28 6.39
C ALA A 6 0.90 -6.47 7.24
N ILE A 7 -0.07 -7.14 7.87
CA ILE A 7 -0.98 -6.53 8.84
C ILE A 7 -0.19 -6.24 10.10
N LYS A 8 0.00 -4.96 10.46
CA LYS A 8 0.41 -4.57 11.82
C LYS A 8 -0.86 -4.41 12.67
N PRO A 9 -1.38 -5.48 13.31
CA PRO A 9 -2.54 -5.36 14.18
C PRO A 9 -2.26 -4.35 15.29
N GLY A 10 -3.27 -3.56 15.66
CA GLY A 10 -3.16 -2.58 16.73
C GLY A 10 -2.83 -1.15 16.28
N LYS A 11 -2.61 -0.90 14.99
CA LYS A 11 -2.54 0.47 14.46
C LYS A 11 -3.91 1.15 14.52
N THR A 12 -3.91 2.42 14.93
CA THR A 12 -5.10 3.28 14.93
C THR A 12 -5.10 4.16 13.70
N PHE A 13 -6.27 4.30 13.12
CA PHE A 13 -6.52 4.68 11.75
C PHE A 13 -7.61 5.76 11.74
N ILE A 14 -7.32 6.93 11.18
CA ILE A 14 -8.27 8.06 11.13
C ILE A 14 -8.95 8.07 9.77
N GLY A 15 -10.23 7.73 9.71
CA GLY A 15 -10.99 7.81 8.46
C GLY A 15 -11.28 9.26 8.04
N ARG A 16 -11.68 9.47 6.78
CA ARG A 16 -12.03 10.82 6.24
C ARG A 16 -13.09 11.57 7.05
N SER A 17 -13.95 10.86 7.77
CA SER A 17 -14.95 11.45 8.67
C SER A 17 -14.37 11.89 10.03
N GLY A 18 -13.05 11.81 10.23
CA GLY A 18 -12.38 12.02 11.51
C GLY A 18 -12.56 10.87 12.52
N LEU A 19 -13.20 9.76 12.12
CA LEU A 19 -13.49 8.65 13.03
C LEU A 19 -12.26 7.75 13.16
N MET A 20 -11.77 7.60 14.40
CA MET A 20 -10.62 6.76 14.71
C MET A 20 -11.05 5.31 14.89
N ARG A 21 -10.28 4.40 14.31
CA ARG A 21 -10.53 2.96 14.33
C ARG A 21 -9.21 2.26 14.59
N ARG A 22 -9.08 1.45 15.62
CA ARG A 22 -7.95 0.54 15.74
C ARG A 22 -8.26 -0.71 14.96
N VAL A 23 -7.43 -1.05 13.97
CA VAL A 23 -7.70 -2.28 13.23
C VAL A 23 -7.08 -3.48 13.94
N ASN A 24 -7.92 -4.46 14.21
CA ASN A 24 -7.58 -5.69 14.90
C ASN A 24 -7.18 -6.77 13.88
N GLN A 25 -7.97 -6.92 12.81
CA GLN A 25 -7.76 -7.97 11.81
C GLN A 25 -8.33 -7.56 10.44
N PHE A 26 -7.76 -8.14 9.39
CA PHE A 26 -8.32 -8.11 8.04
C PHE A 26 -8.46 -9.51 7.48
N ARG A 27 -9.44 -9.69 6.60
CA ARG A 27 -9.64 -10.89 5.80
C ARG A 27 -9.77 -10.52 4.34
N ILE A 28 -8.86 -10.99 3.50
CA ILE A 28 -8.98 -10.80 2.04
C ILE A 28 -9.90 -11.89 1.49
N CYS A 29 -10.96 -11.46 0.80
CA CYS A 29 -11.98 -12.35 0.22
C CYS A 29 -11.83 -12.50 -1.30
N GLY A 30 -11.13 -11.58 -1.96
CA GLY A 30 -10.86 -11.66 -3.39
C GLY A 30 -10.20 -10.39 -3.94
N ALA A 31 -10.24 -10.23 -5.26
CA ALA A 31 -9.85 -9.02 -5.96
C ALA A 31 -10.90 -8.65 -7.00
N ASN A 32 -11.09 -7.37 -7.25
CA ASN A 32 -11.88 -6.83 -8.35
C ASN A 32 -10.97 -5.99 -9.27
N GLY A 33 -11.54 -5.43 -10.35
CA GLY A 33 -10.80 -4.58 -11.29
C GLY A 33 -10.19 -3.30 -10.69
N TYR A 34 -10.45 -3.01 -9.41
CA TYR A 34 -10.00 -1.82 -8.68
C TYR A 34 -9.10 -2.14 -7.46
N GLY A 35 -8.81 -3.41 -7.18
CA GLY A 35 -7.92 -3.83 -6.09
C GLY A 35 -8.42 -5.05 -5.30
N TRP A 36 -7.84 -5.25 -4.12
CA TRP A 36 -8.23 -6.32 -3.19
C TRP A 36 -9.52 -5.97 -2.45
N VAL A 37 -10.39 -6.95 -2.25
CA VAL A 37 -11.63 -6.83 -1.48
C VAL A 37 -11.62 -7.78 -0.29
N GLY A 38 -12.20 -7.36 0.82
CA GLY A 38 -12.14 -8.09 2.08
C GLY A 38 -12.94 -7.49 3.22
N ASP A 39 -12.93 -8.16 4.36
CA ASP A 39 -13.51 -7.71 5.62
C ASP A 39 -12.45 -7.03 6.49
N VAL A 40 -12.87 -5.98 7.19
CA VAL A 40 -12.06 -5.33 8.23
C VAL A 40 -12.73 -5.48 9.59
N PHE A 41 -11.98 -5.92 10.59
CA PHE A 41 -12.40 -5.99 12.00
C PHE A 41 -11.67 -4.92 12.78
N TYR A 42 -12.40 -4.00 13.39
CA TYR A 42 -11.83 -2.83 14.05
C TYR A 42 -12.54 -2.46 15.35
N THR A 43 -11.80 -1.84 16.25
CA THR A 43 -12.31 -1.22 17.48
C THR A 43 -12.43 0.29 17.25
N PRO A 44 -13.63 0.90 17.33
CA PRO A 44 -13.75 2.35 17.26
C PRO A 44 -13.10 2.99 18.49
N VAL A 45 -12.40 4.10 18.29
CA VAL A 45 -11.71 4.85 19.33
C VAL A 45 -12.30 6.25 19.37
N ASP A 46 -12.77 6.70 20.53
CA ASP A 46 -13.28 8.07 20.69
C ASP A 46 -12.14 9.09 20.80
N ARG A 47 -12.47 10.38 20.77
CA ARG A 47 -11.50 11.50 20.87
C ARG A 47 -10.65 11.49 22.15
N ASN A 48 -11.09 10.78 23.19
CA ASN A 48 -10.40 10.64 24.46
C ASN A 48 -9.59 9.34 24.54
N GLY A 49 -9.51 8.57 23.45
CA GLY A 49 -8.82 7.28 23.40
C GLY A 49 -9.63 6.11 23.95
N LYS A 50 -10.92 6.29 24.30
CA LYS A 50 -11.76 5.21 24.81
C LYS A 50 -12.17 4.27 23.69
N GLU A 51 -11.89 2.99 23.89
CA GLU A 51 -12.24 1.93 22.97
C GLU A 51 -13.70 1.50 23.11
N GLY A 52 -14.38 1.35 21.98
CA GLY A 52 -15.72 0.78 21.90
C GLY A 52 -15.70 -0.74 21.67
N LYS A 53 -16.88 -1.30 21.37
CA LYS A 53 -17.00 -2.71 20.96
C LYS A 53 -16.46 -2.91 19.55
N GLU A 54 -15.81 -4.05 19.33
CA GLU A 54 -15.36 -4.46 17.99
C GLU A 54 -16.52 -4.45 16.99
N LYS A 55 -16.22 -3.99 15.78
CA LYS A 55 -17.12 -3.96 14.64
C LYS A 55 -16.42 -4.57 13.44
N SER A 56 -17.22 -5.14 12.55
CA SER A 56 -16.76 -5.50 11.21
C SER A 56 -17.41 -4.59 10.18
N CYS A 57 -16.71 -4.35 9.06
CA CYS A 57 -17.36 -3.84 7.86
C CYS A 57 -16.85 -4.55 6.61
N TYR A 58 -17.81 -4.86 5.73
CA TYR A 58 -17.55 -5.20 4.35
C TYR A 58 -17.62 -3.90 3.55
N SER A 59 -16.47 -3.27 3.33
CA SER A 59 -16.38 -2.07 2.52
C SER A 59 -15.14 -2.21 1.66
N GLY A 60 -15.35 -2.32 0.35
CA GLY A 60 -14.26 -2.31 -0.62
C GLY A 60 -13.33 -1.11 -0.40
N ASP A 61 -13.87 0.07 -0.06
CA ASP A 61 -13.09 1.28 0.16
C ASP A 61 -12.30 1.28 1.48
N PHE A 62 -12.88 0.80 2.59
CA PHE A 62 -12.17 0.74 3.87
C PHE A 62 -11.15 -0.40 3.91
N ALA A 63 -11.50 -1.56 3.33
CA ALA A 63 -10.57 -2.65 3.13
C ALA A 63 -9.45 -2.23 2.17
N LYS A 64 -9.76 -1.49 1.09
CA LYS A 64 -8.76 -0.96 0.16
C LYS A 64 -7.82 0.03 0.84
N TRP A 65 -8.34 1.03 1.55
CA TRP A 65 -7.52 1.99 2.27
C TRP A 65 -6.59 1.32 3.28
N ALA A 66 -7.14 0.38 4.04
CA ALA A 66 -6.32 -0.38 4.94
C ALA A 66 -5.32 -1.27 4.21
N VAL A 67 -5.69 -1.93 3.12
CA VAL A 67 -4.77 -2.73 2.31
C VAL A 67 -3.67 -1.86 1.69
N GLU A 68 -3.95 -0.63 1.28
CA GLU A 68 -2.97 0.35 0.80
C GLU A 68 -2.00 0.73 1.93
N GLU A 69 -2.49 0.99 3.16
CA GLU A 69 -1.63 1.20 4.33
C GLU A 69 -0.93 -0.07 4.86
N LEU A 70 -1.43 -1.25 4.49
CA LEU A 70 -0.88 -2.59 4.79
C LEU A 70 -0.03 -3.16 3.66
N ASN A 71 0.07 -2.45 2.55
CA ASN A 71 1.13 -2.60 1.57
C ASN A 71 2.10 -1.41 1.71
N PRO A 72 2.57 -1.05 2.93
CA PRO A 72 3.62 -0.07 3.04
C PRO A 72 4.87 -0.84 2.61
N GLN A 73 5.13 -0.83 1.31
CA GLN A 73 6.51 -0.78 0.94
C GLN A 73 7.07 0.43 1.68
N GLU A 74 8.05 0.19 2.55
CA GLU A 74 8.77 1.30 3.17
C GLU A 74 9.21 2.26 2.06
N PRO A 75 9.19 3.58 2.30
CA PRO A 75 9.57 4.57 1.30
C PRO A 75 10.83 4.12 0.58
N LEU A 76 10.78 4.12 -0.75
CA LEU A 76 11.88 3.59 -1.54
C LEU A 76 13.13 4.42 -1.33
N GLU A 77 14.22 3.78 -0.91
CA GLU A 77 15.48 4.48 -0.73
C GLU A 77 16.42 4.22 -1.90
N LYS A 78 17.39 5.12 -2.07
CA LYS A 78 18.44 4.93 -3.07
C LYS A 78 19.18 3.62 -2.80
N GLY A 79 19.29 2.79 -3.83
CA GLY A 79 19.91 1.45 -3.76
C GLY A 79 18.90 0.32 -3.67
N ASP A 80 17.63 0.60 -3.39
CA ASP A 80 16.59 -0.43 -3.40
C ASP A 80 16.42 -1.05 -4.78
N ARG A 81 16.15 -2.36 -4.79
CA ARG A 81 15.84 -3.10 -6.01
C ARG A 81 14.34 -3.25 -6.13
N VAL A 82 13.80 -2.92 -7.29
CA VAL A 82 12.36 -2.92 -7.54
C VAL A 82 12.00 -3.55 -8.86
N VAL A 83 10.77 -4.01 -8.98
CA VAL A 83 10.15 -4.39 -10.25
C VAL A 83 8.93 -3.52 -10.48
N MET A 84 8.65 -3.19 -11.73
CA MET A 84 7.42 -2.49 -12.08
C MET A 84 6.23 -3.42 -11.90
N HIS A 85 5.17 -2.95 -11.25
CA HIS A 85 3.91 -3.69 -11.11
C HIS A 85 2.72 -2.77 -11.36
N THR A 86 1.60 -3.36 -11.80
CA THR A 86 0.30 -2.65 -11.94
C THR A 86 0.33 -1.40 -12.87
N CYS A 87 1.38 -1.20 -13.68
CA CYS A 87 1.48 -0.13 -14.67
C CYS A 87 1.51 -0.65 -16.12
N TYR A 88 1.36 0.25 -17.09
CA TYR A 88 1.42 -0.10 -18.52
C TYR A 88 2.81 -0.59 -18.92
N GLU A 89 3.87 0.02 -18.38
CA GLU A 89 5.27 -0.36 -18.59
C GLU A 89 5.54 -1.82 -18.21
N ALA A 90 4.97 -2.28 -17.09
CA ALA A 90 5.11 -3.67 -16.63
C ALA A 90 4.52 -4.71 -17.61
N ARG A 91 3.59 -4.29 -18.49
CA ARG A 91 3.01 -5.16 -19.53
C ARG A 91 3.87 -5.23 -20.79
N LYS A 92 4.86 -4.35 -20.94
CA LYS A 92 5.76 -4.34 -22.10
C LYS A 92 6.81 -5.43 -21.92
N GLU A 93 6.99 -6.27 -22.95
CA GLU A 93 7.93 -7.39 -22.92
C GLU A 93 9.36 -6.98 -22.52
N LYS A 94 9.81 -5.81 -22.98
CA LYS A 94 11.13 -5.25 -22.63
C LYS A 94 11.35 -4.94 -21.14
N TYR A 95 10.28 -4.79 -20.34
CA TYR A 95 10.35 -4.41 -18.92
C TYR A 95 9.74 -5.46 -18.00
N LYS A 96 9.09 -6.47 -18.56
CA LYS A 96 8.50 -7.57 -17.81
C LYS A 96 9.60 -8.27 -17.02
N ASP A 97 9.37 -8.45 -15.72
CA ASP A 97 10.28 -9.09 -14.78
C ASP A 97 11.68 -8.42 -14.66
N LYS A 98 11.87 -7.23 -15.24
CA LYS A 98 13.12 -6.49 -15.12
C LYS A 98 13.24 -5.89 -13.72
N VAL A 99 14.36 -6.20 -13.07
CA VAL A 99 14.75 -5.58 -11.80
C VAL A 99 15.48 -4.27 -12.08
N TRP A 100 15.03 -3.22 -11.41
CA TRP A 100 15.58 -1.87 -11.50
C TRP A 100 16.25 -1.50 -10.18
N THR A 101 17.31 -0.70 -10.25
CA THR A 101 17.94 -0.08 -9.09
C THR A 101 17.38 1.32 -8.91
N VAL A 102 16.91 1.66 -7.72
CA VAL A 102 16.50 3.03 -7.37
C VAL A 102 17.75 3.89 -7.20
N THR A 103 17.81 5.04 -7.89
CA THR A 103 19.01 5.90 -7.92
C THR A 103 18.82 7.25 -7.22
N SER A 104 17.60 7.58 -6.80
CA SER A 104 17.27 8.80 -6.04
C SER A 104 16.52 8.48 -4.76
N ASN A 105 16.47 9.47 -3.86
CA ASN A 105 15.45 9.48 -2.82
C ASN A 105 14.09 9.85 -3.43
N PRO A 106 12.96 9.53 -2.76
CA PRO A 106 11.63 9.90 -3.22
C PRO A 106 11.46 11.42 -3.25
N TRP A 107 10.72 11.91 -4.24
CA TRP A 107 10.29 13.31 -4.31
C TRP A 107 8.84 13.43 -4.79
N ASP A 108 8.21 14.56 -4.50
CA ASP A 108 6.88 14.88 -5.03
C ASP A 108 6.98 15.43 -6.45
N LEU A 109 6.21 14.85 -7.36
CA LEU A 109 5.98 15.35 -8.70
C LEU A 109 4.48 15.53 -8.92
N CYS A 110 3.99 16.75 -8.69
CA CYS A 110 2.59 17.13 -8.87
C CYS A 110 1.61 16.29 -8.01
N GLY A 111 1.96 16.00 -6.76
CA GLY A 111 1.14 15.21 -5.84
C GLY A 111 1.29 13.70 -5.97
N SER A 112 2.24 13.22 -6.79
CA SER A 112 2.64 11.82 -6.87
C SER A 112 4.06 11.66 -6.35
N GLU A 113 4.28 10.71 -5.45
CA GLU A 113 5.63 10.35 -5.01
C GLU A 113 6.34 9.52 -6.09
N VAL A 114 7.53 9.95 -6.52
CA VAL A 114 8.29 9.29 -7.58
C VAL A 114 9.76 9.13 -7.22
N VAL A 115 10.42 8.17 -7.87
CA VAL A 115 11.88 7.91 -7.77
C VAL A 115 12.51 7.76 -9.15
N ASN A 116 13.82 7.94 -9.25
CA ASN A 116 14.58 7.61 -10.46
C ASN A 116 15.02 6.15 -10.45
N LEU A 117 14.95 5.51 -11.63
CA LEU A 117 15.42 4.15 -11.84
C LEU A 117 16.64 4.14 -12.77
N GLU A 118 17.59 3.25 -12.51
CA GLU A 118 18.80 3.13 -13.32
C GLU A 118 18.48 2.83 -14.79
N GLY A 119 18.92 3.73 -15.68
CA GLY A 119 18.68 3.63 -17.12
C GLY A 119 17.23 3.90 -17.56
N PHE A 120 16.39 4.43 -16.67
CA PHE A 120 15.05 4.93 -17.01
C PHE A 120 15.05 6.46 -16.96
N ASN A 121 14.51 7.10 -17.99
CA ASN A 121 14.45 8.56 -18.06
C ASN A 121 13.17 9.07 -17.38
N GLY A 122 13.33 9.94 -16.40
CA GLY A 122 12.24 10.57 -15.65
C GLY A 122 11.90 9.85 -14.35
N GLY A 123 11.18 10.57 -13.48
CA GLY A 123 10.69 10.01 -12.22
C GLY A 123 9.56 9.00 -12.47
N PHE A 124 9.61 7.88 -11.77
CA PHE A 124 8.63 6.81 -11.84
C PHE A 124 7.86 6.71 -10.51
N ALA A 125 6.53 6.66 -10.57
CA ALA A 125 5.71 6.68 -9.37
C ALA A 125 5.89 5.43 -8.51
N THR A 126 6.13 5.64 -7.21
CA THR A 126 6.48 4.60 -6.25
C THR A 126 5.34 3.59 -6.05
N GLU A 127 4.09 4.03 -6.22
CA GLU A 127 2.88 3.18 -6.15
C GLU A 127 2.86 2.03 -7.19
N TYR A 128 3.65 2.14 -8.27
CA TYR A 128 3.77 1.12 -9.32
C TYR A 128 5.10 0.34 -9.25
N LEU A 129 5.83 0.46 -8.13
CA LEU A 129 7.10 -0.21 -7.91
C LEU A 129 7.02 -1.14 -6.71
N LYS A 130 7.46 -2.38 -6.91
CA LYS A 130 7.51 -3.39 -5.87
C LYS A 130 8.94 -3.72 -5.52
N LYS A 131 9.33 -3.52 -4.25
CA LYS A 131 10.64 -3.90 -3.73
C LYS A 131 10.83 -5.41 -3.86
N VAL A 132 12.02 -5.82 -4.29
CA VAL A 132 12.42 -7.22 -4.29
C VAL A 132 13.42 -7.43 -3.15
N GLU A 133 13.08 -8.34 -2.24
CA GLU A 133 14.03 -8.84 -1.25
C GLU A 133 15.08 -9.68 -1.98
N VAL A 134 16.36 -9.41 -1.72
CA VAL A 134 17.49 -10.20 -2.20
C VAL A 134 17.94 -11.12 -1.08
#